data_AF-A0A220MPL8-F1
#
_entry.id   AF-A0A220MPL8-F1
#
_cell.length_a   1.000
_cell.length_b   1.000
_cell.length_c   1.000
_cell.angle_alpha   90.00
_cell.angle_beta   90.00
_cell.angle_gamma   90.00
#
_symmetry.space_group_name_H-M   'P 1'
#
loop_
_entity.id
_entity.type
_entity.pdbx_description
1 polymer ?
#
loop_
_entity_poly.entity_id
_entity_poly.type
_entity_poly.pdbx_seq_one_letter_code
_entity_poly.pdbx_strand_id
1 'polypeptide(L)'
;MDYGIFHLGDVRLQSGVTLPHAFIAYKTYGTLNAAKDNVIIFPTSYGDQHYQNEWLIGEDKALNPNQYFIIIPNMLGNGLSSSPSNTASP
;
A
#
# COMPACT_ATOMS: atom_id res chain seq x y z
N MET A 1 6.31 -10.41 9.15
CA MET A 1 6.39 -9.12 8.44
C MET A 1 5.16 -8.33 8.81
N ASP A 2 5.32 -7.06 9.14
CA ASP A 2 4.23 -6.19 9.61
C ASP A 2 3.54 -5.51 8.42
N TYR A 3 3.10 -6.30 7.42
CA TYR A 3 2.35 -5.85 6.26
C TYR A 3 1.75 -7.04 5.51
N GLY A 4 0.69 -6.80 4.72
CA GLY A 4 0.10 -7.76 3.80
C GLY A 4 0.60 -7.59 2.36
N ILE A 5 0.41 -8.63 1.53
CA ILE A 5 0.70 -8.60 0.09
C ILE A 5 -0.60 -8.77 -0.69
N PHE A 6 -0.84 -7.86 -1.64
CA PHE A 6 -1.90 -8.00 -2.63
C PHE A 6 -1.28 -8.33 -3.98
N HIS A 7 -1.57 -9.52 -4.51
CA HIS A 7 -1.09 -9.95 -5.82
C HIS A 7 -1.98 -9.34 -6.91
N LEU A 8 -1.37 -8.51 -7.76
CA LEU A 8 -2.01 -7.89 -8.91
C LEU A 8 -2.06 -8.82 -10.13
N GLY A 9 -1.16 -9.81 -10.19
CA GLY A 9 -0.95 -10.62 -11.38
C GLY A 9 -0.19 -9.84 -12.45
N ASP A 10 -0.51 -10.08 -13.72
CA ASP A 10 0.18 -9.41 -14.82
C ASP A 10 -0.41 -8.02 -15.07
N VAL A 11 0.43 -6.99 -14.98
CA VAL A 11 0.00 -5.59 -15.09
C VAL A 11 0.62 -4.94 -16.32
N ARG A 12 -0.20 -4.55 -17.29
CA ARG A 12 0.25 -3.74 -18.43
C ARG A 12 0.48 -2.29 -17.98
N LEU A 13 1.73 -1.87 -18.01
CA LEU A 13 2.14 -0.51 -17.68
C LEU A 13 1.77 0.47 -18.81
N GLN A 14 1.72 1.76 -18.47
CA GLN A 14 1.47 2.83 -19.46
C GLN A 14 2.55 2.88 -20.56
N SER A 15 3.77 2.42 -20.27
CA SER A 15 4.85 2.28 -21.25
C SER A 15 4.59 1.20 -22.32
N GLY A 16 3.57 0.34 -22.12
CA GLY A 16 3.27 -0.80 -22.98
C GLY A 16 3.93 -2.11 -22.55
N VAL A 17 4.91 -2.08 -21.64
CA VAL A 17 5.53 -3.27 -21.03
C VAL A 17 4.56 -3.92 -20.04
N THR A 18 4.57 -5.25 -19.94
CA THR A 18 3.81 -5.99 -18.93
C THR A 18 4.72 -6.38 -17.78
N LEU A 19 4.38 -5.97 -16.55
CA LEU A 19 5.05 -6.43 -15.34
C LEU A 19 4.39 -7.75 -14.90
N PRO A 20 5.08 -8.90 -15.01
CA PRO A 20 4.49 -10.18 -14.65
C PRO A 20 4.43 -10.35 -13.13
N HIS A 21 3.40 -11.04 -12.64
CA HIS A 21 3.25 -11.40 -11.22
C HIS A 21 3.44 -10.22 -10.24
N ALA A 22 3.00 -9.02 -10.64
CA ALA A 22 3.12 -7.82 -9.84
C ALA A 22 2.36 -7.95 -8.51
N PHE A 23 2.86 -7.25 -7.49
CA PHE A 23 2.25 -7.23 -6.18
C PHE A 23 2.49 -5.90 -5.46
N ILE A 24 1.59 -5.57 -4.54
CA ILE A 24 1.68 -4.41 -3.65
C ILE A 24 1.81 -4.90 -2.21
N ALA A 25 2.85 -4.45 -1.52
CA ALA A 25 2.91 -4.54 -0.07
C ALA A 25 2.08 -3.41 0.53
N TYR A 26 1.25 -3.70 1.54
CA TYR A 26 0.38 -2.70 2.15
C TYR A 26 0.16 -2.98 3.63
N LYS A 27 -0.15 -1.94 4.40
CA LYS A 27 -0.61 -2.08 5.78
C LYS A 27 -1.96 -1.42 5.96
N THR A 28 -2.77 -1.99 6.84
CA THR A 28 -4.13 -1.51 7.15
C THR A 28 -4.26 -1.18 8.61
N TYR A 29 -5.07 -0.17 8.92
CA TYR A 29 -5.38 0.27 10.28
C TYR A 29 -6.89 0.49 10.41
N GLY A 30 -7.45 0.16 11.56
CA GLY A 30 -8.89 0.21 11.79
C GLY A 30 -9.64 -0.94 11.13
N THR A 31 -10.97 -0.79 11.03
CA THR A 31 -11.86 -1.84 10.52
C THR A 31 -12.75 -1.28 9.40
N LEU A 32 -12.80 -2.00 8.27
CA LEU A 32 -13.71 -1.69 7.17
C LEU A 32 -15.15 -1.90 7.62
N ASN A 33 -15.98 -0.86 7.54
CA ASN A 33 -17.39 -0.97 7.88
C ASN A 33 -18.18 -1.70 6.78
N ALA A 34 -19.41 -2.10 7.09
CA ALA A 34 -20.26 -2.86 6.16
C ALA A 34 -20.58 -2.10 4.86
N ALA A 35 -20.73 -0.77 4.93
CA ALA A 35 -21.02 0.09 3.78
C ALA A 35 -19.78 0.37 2.90
N LYS A 36 -18.58 0.10 3.42
CA LYS A 36 -17.28 0.37 2.81
C LYS A 36 -17.05 1.85 2.47
N ASP A 37 -17.68 2.76 3.21
CA ASP A 37 -17.58 4.21 3.01
C ASP A 37 -16.61 4.91 3.97
N ASN A 38 -15.96 4.15 4.87
CA ASN A 38 -14.97 4.67 5.81
C ASN A 38 -13.52 4.48 5.36
N VAL A 39 -13.26 4.31 4.05
CA VAL A 39 -11.91 4.00 3.54
C VAL A 39 -11.10 5.27 3.26
N ILE A 40 -9.85 5.30 3.75
CA ILE A 40 -8.84 6.27 3.35
C ILE A 40 -7.64 5.54 2.74
N ILE A 41 -7.17 5.98 1.58
CA ILE A 41 -5.92 5.52 0.98
C ILE A 41 -4.87 6.61 1.18
N PHE A 42 -3.76 6.26 1.84
CA PHE A 42 -2.66 7.19 2.10
C PHE A 42 -1.34 6.59 1.59
N PRO A 43 -0.98 6.82 0.31
CA PRO A 43 0.21 6.24 -0.31
C PRO A 43 1.53 6.71 0.34
N THR A 44 2.57 5.90 0.21
CA THR A 44 3.94 6.27 0.61
C THR A 44 4.52 7.35 -0.30
N SER A 45 5.36 8.23 0.27
CA SER A 45 6.16 9.20 -0.49
C SER A 45 7.39 8.54 -1.15
N TYR A 46 8.14 9.34 -1.92
CA TYR A 46 9.41 8.90 -2.50
C TYR A 46 10.42 8.51 -1.42
N GLY A 47 11.00 7.30 -1.55
CA GLY A 47 11.99 6.76 -0.61
C GLY A 47 11.39 6.13 0.65
N ASP A 48 10.08 6.23 0.84
CA ASP A 48 9.40 5.77 2.05
C ASP A 48 8.78 4.39 1.92
N GLN A 49 8.54 3.80 3.09
CA GLN A 49 7.70 2.63 3.30
C GLN A 49 6.52 3.03 4.20
N HIS A 50 5.63 2.10 4.50
CA HIS A 50 4.39 2.40 5.20
C HIS A 50 4.58 2.97 6.62
N TYR A 51 5.63 2.59 7.35
CA TYR A 51 5.86 3.09 8.72
C TYR A 51 6.17 4.58 8.78
N GLN A 52 6.70 5.18 7.70
CA GLN A 52 6.91 6.63 7.62
C GLN A 52 5.60 7.44 7.57
N ASN A 53 4.46 6.82 7.29
CA ASN A 53 3.15 7.46 7.34
C ASN A 53 2.47 7.30 8.71
N GLU A 54 2.94 6.39 9.56
CA GLU A 54 2.25 6.00 10.82
C GLU A 54 2.16 7.13 11.85
N TRP A 55 3.02 8.14 11.78
CA TRP A 55 2.98 9.29 12.72
C TRP A 55 1.67 10.10 12.63
N LEU A 56 0.93 9.99 11.52
CA LEU A 56 -0.39 10.60 11.30
C LEU A 56 -1.56 9.73 11.80
N ILE A 57 -1.30 8.47 12.18
CA ILE A 57 -2.32 7.49 12.57
C ILE A 57 -2.37 7.35 14.09
N GLY A 58 -3.57 7.52 14.67
CA GLY A 58 -3.78 7.46 16.11
C GLY A 58 -5.16 7.93 16.53
N GLU A 59 -5.62 7.53 17.72
CA GLU A 59 -6.96 7.87 18.21
C GLU A 59 -7.16 9.38 18.42
N ASP A 60 -6.08 10.12 18.63
CA ASP A 60 -6.02 11.57 18.82
C ASP A 60 -5.58 12.34 17.56
N LYS A 61 -5.49 11.66 16.41
CA LYS A 61 -4.95 12.23 15.16
C LYS A 61 -5.99 12.35 14.06
N ALA A 62 -5.60 13.03 12.98
CA ALA A 62 -6.44 13.20 11.80
C ALA A 62 -6.82 11.86 11.15
N LEU A 63 -5.90 10.90 11.10
CA LEU A 63 -6.17 9.54 10.60
C LEU A 63 -6.45 8.61 11.78
N ASN A 64 -7.67 8.72 12.32
CA ASN A 64 -8.11 7.92 13.47
C ASN A 64 -8.63 6.53 13.02
N PRO A 65 -7.98 5.41 13.44
CA PRO A 65 -8.38 4.05 13.04
C PRO A 65 -9.68 3.56 13.69
N ASN A 66 -10.21 4.25 14.71
CA ASN A 66 -11.53 3.97 15.28
C ASN A 66 -12.66 4.54 14.41
N GLN A 67 -12.34 5.45 13.47
CA GLN A 67 -13.30 6.06 12.54
C GLN A 67 -13.13 5.52 11.13
N TYR A 68 -11.89 5.40 10.67
CA TYR A 68 -11.57 5.06 9.29
C TYR A 68 -10.86 3.70 9.16
N PHE A 69 -11.08 3.04 8.04
CA PHE A 69 -10.23 1.96 7.55
C PHE A 69 -9.15 2.55 6.64
N ILE A 70 -7.94 2.67 7.17
CA ILE A 70 -6.83 3.35 6.50
C ILE A 70 -5.94 2.30 5.83
N ILE A 71 -5.62 2.51 4.56
CA ILE A 71 -4.74 1.65 3.78
C ILE A 71 -3.52 2.47 3.35
N ILE A 72 -2.32 2.01 3.73
CA ILE A 72 -1.06 2.56 3.24
C ILE A 72 -0.44 1.57 2.24
N PRO A 73 -0.65 1.77 0.93
CA PRO A 73 0.03 0.99 -0.10
C PRO A 73 1.48 1.47 -0.26
N ASN A 74 2.42 0.54 -0.29
CA ASN A 74 3.82 0.80 -0.62
C ASN A 74 3.96 0.93 -2.14
N MET A 75 4.67 1.96 -2.59
CA MET A 75 4.85 2.27 -4.01
C MET A 75 5.59 1.14 -4.76
N LEU A 76 5.21 0.87 -6.02
CA LEU A 76 6.02 0.04 -6.92
C LEU A 76 7.45 0.62 -7.02
N GLY A 77 8.46 -0.24 -6.94
CA GLY A 77 9.87 0.18 -6.97
C GLY A 77 10.45 0.62 -5.62
N ASN A 78 9.70 0.66 -4.52
CA ASN A 78 10.21 1.12 -3.22
C ASN A 78 10.93 0.04 -2.37
N GLY A 79 11.14 -1.14 -2.93
CA GLY A 79 11.81 -2.27 -2.29
C GLY A 79 10.90 -3.23 -1.53
N LEU A 80 9.68 -2.82 -1.15
CA LEU A 80 8.68 -3.72 -0.52
C LEU A 80 7.67 -4.26 -1.52
N SER A 81 7.04 -3.39 -2.31
CA SER A 81 6.22 -3.83 -3.46
C SER A 81 7.10 -4.32 -4.59
N SER A 82 6.52 -4.79 -5.71
CA SER A 82 7.32 -5.19 -6.88
C SER A 82 8.34 -4.12 -7.26
N SER A 83 9.61 -4.50 -7.24
CA SER A 83 10.76 -3.60 -7.37
C SER A 83 11.91 -4.33 -8.06
N PRO A 84 12.85 -3.61 -8.71
CA PRO A 84 14.02 -4.25 -9.31
C PRO A 84 14.86 -5.10 -8.33
N SER A 85 14.80 -4.78 -7.03
CA SER A 85 15.50 -5.53 -5.99
C SER A 85 14.87 -6.87 -5.61
N ASN A 86 13.60 -7.12 -5.97
CA ASN A 86 12.83 -8.27 -5.49
C ASN A 86 11.96 -8.94 -6.57
N THR A 87 11.89 -8.38 -7.78
CA THR A 87 11.09 -8.86 -8.91
C THR A 87 11.98 -8.97 -10.13
N ALA A 88 11.85 -10.06 -10.89
CA ALA A 88 12.60 -10.24 -12.14
C ALA A 88 12.25 -9.16 -13.17
N SER A 89 13.18 -8.88 -14.08
CA SER A 89 12.93 -7.94 -15.18
C SER A 89 11.80 -8.45 -16.10
N PRO A 90 10.86 -7.57 -16.50
CA PRO A 90 9.82 -7.86 -17.48
C PRO A 90 10.33 -7.88 -18.92
#